data_AF-A0A957EIL5-F1
#
_entry.id   AF-A0A957EIL5-F1
#
_cell.length_a   1.000
_cell.length_b   1.000
_cell.length_c   1.000
_cell.angle_alpha   90.00
_cell.angle_beta   90.00
_cell.angle_gamma   90.00
#
_symmetry.space_group_name_H-M   'P 1'
#
loop_
_entity.id
_entity.type
_entity.pdbx_description
1 polymer ?
#
loop_
_entity_poly.entity_id
_entity_poly.type
_entity_poly.pdbx_seq_one_letter_code
_entity_poly.pdbx_strand_id
1 'polypeptide(L)' 'MLVKRILLAIISIAVGAGVTTAVTFFVGTTPAEYGFGYFFFTTLCLAIALGIWLDKFMNTELLPK' A
#
# COMPACT_ATOMS: atom_id res chain seq x y z
N MET A 1 8.23 19.18 -2.76
CA MET A 1 6.98 18.51 -3.22
C MET A 1 7.25 17.08 -3.69
N LEU A 2 8.06 16.88 -4.74
CA LEU A 2 8.37 15.55 -5.28
C LEU A 2 8.89 14.54 -4.24
N VAL A 3 9.83 14.96 -3.39
CA VAL A 3 10.39 14.10 -2.32
C VAL A 3 9.33 13.59 -1.37
N LYS A 4 8.38 14.44 -0.95
CA LYS A 4 7.28 14.02 -0.06
C LYS A 4 6.33 13.02 -0.74
N ARG A 5 6.06 13.21 -2.03
CA ARG A 5 5.22 12.31 -2.84
C ARG A 5 5.87 10.94 -3.01
N ILE A 6 7.18 10.90 -3.26
CA ILE A 6 7.95 9.64 -3.34
C ILE A 6 7.93 8.94 -1.98
N LEU A 7 8.17 9.68 -0.89
CA LEU A 7 8.12 9.12 0.47
C LEU A 7 6.74 8.51 0.77
N LEU A 8 5.66 9.24 0.44
CA LEU A 8 4.29 8.77 0.62
C LEU A 8 4.04 7.49 -0.18
N ALA A 9 4.48 7.43 -1.44
CA ALA A 9 4.32 6.23 -2.28
C ALA A 9 5.06 5.03 -1.69
N ILE A 10 6.31 5.22 -1.24
CA ILE A 10 7.13 4.15 -0.63
C ILE A 10 6.47 3.63 0.65
N ILE A 11 6.07 4.53 1.55
CA ILE A 11 5.39 4.14 2.82
C ILE A 11 4.11 3.37 2.51
N SER A 12 3.32 3.85 1.55
CA SER A 12 2.04 3.24 1.22
C SER A 12 2.18 1.84 0.63
N ILE A 13 3.15 1.64 -0.27
CA ILE A 13 3.46 0.33 -0.85
C ILE A 13 4.00 -0.62 0.21
N ALA A 14 4.92 -0.16 1.07
CA ALA A 14 5.51 -0.98 2.13
C ALA A 14 4.45 -1.47 3.13
N VAL A 15 3.54 -0.58 3.55
CA VAL A 15 2.43 -0.94 4.43
C VAL A 15 1.44 -1.87 3.72
N GLY A 16 1.08 -1.60 2.46
CA GLY A 16 0.19 -2.47 1.69
C GLY A 16 0.73 -3.90 1.55
N ALA A 17 2.03 -4.04 1.26
CA ALA A 17 2.69 -5.34 1.15
C ALA A 17 2.78 -6.05 2.51
N GLY A 18 3.11 -5.31 3.57
CA GLY A 18 3.16 -5.84 4.94
C GLY A 18 1.80 -6.34 5.41
N VAL A 19 0.73 -5.57 5.19
CA VAL A 19 -0.63 -5.97 5.54
C VAL A 19 -1.08 -7.17 4.72
N THR A 20 -0.83 -7.18 3.41
CA THR A 20 -1.19 -8.33 2.56
C THR A 20 -0.49 -9.60 3.04
N THR A 21 0.80 -9.51 3.38
CA THR A 21 1.57 -10.63 3.93
C THR A 21 1.02 -11.11 5.28
N ALA A 22 0.72 -10.18 6.18
CA ALA A 22 0.11 -10.50 7.47
C ALA A 22 -1.24 -11.22 7.30
N VAL A 23 -2.09 -10.74 6.38
CA VAL A 23 -3.38 -11.38 6.07
C VAL A 23 -3.18 -12.79 5.55
N THR A 24 -2.26 -13.01 4.60
CA THR A 24 -1.97 -14.36 4.10
C THR A 24 -1.52 -15.30 5.23
N PHE A 25 -0.67 -14.80 6.13
CA PHE A 25 -0.21 -15.57 7.28
C PHE A 25 -1.37 -15.92 8.24
N PHE A 26 -2.27 -14.99 8.54
CA PHE A 26 -3.44 -15.24 9.40
C PHE A 26 -4.45 -16.21 8.79
N VAL A 27 -4.54 -16.27 7.45
CA VAL A 27 -5.40 -17.21 6.72
C VAL A 27 -4.75 -18.61 6.63
N GLY A 28 -3.50 -18.76 7.07
CA GLY A 28 -2.77 -20.03 7.02
C GLY A 28 -2.25 -20.38 5.63
N THR A 29 -2.02 -19.37 4.79
CA THR A 29 -1.46 -19.53 3.44
C THR A 29 -0.19 -18.71 3.28
N THR A 30 0.53 -18.93 2.18
CA THR A 30 1.74 -18.17 1.83
C THR A 30 1.47 -17.22 0.66
N PRO A 31 2.25 -16.12 0.51
CA PRO A 31 2.18 -15.28 -0.68
C PRO A 31 2.39 -16.05 -2.00
N ALA A 32 3.11 -17.18 -1.96
CA ALA A 32 3.32 -18.04 -3.12
C ALA A 32 2.04 -18.79 -3.53
N GLU A 33 1.30 -19.32 -2.56
CA GLU A 33 0.02 -20.01 -2.77
C GLU A 33 -1.11 -19.03 -3.14
N TYR A 34 -1.07 -17.83 -2.56
CA TYR A 34 -2.04 -16.76 -2.84
C TYR A 34 -1.96 -16.23 -4.27
N GLY A 35 -0.81 -16.44 -4.92
CA GLY A 35 -0.56 -16.04 -6.30
C GLY A 35 -0.12 -14.58 -6.44
N PHE A 36 0.88 -14.36 -7.31
CA PHE A 36 1.47 -13.04 -7.50
C PHE A 36 0.44 -11.97 -7.91
N GLY A 37 -0.46 -12.29 -8.84
CA GLY A 37 -1.48 -11.35 -9.30
C GLY A 37 -2.36 -10.85 -8.16
N TYR A 38 -2.88 -11.78 -7.34
CA TYR A 38 -3.75 -11.42 -6.22
C TYR A 38 -2.98 -10.64 -5.15
N PHE A 39 -1.77 -11.07 -4.80
CA PHE A 39 -0.91 -10.36 -3.85
C PHE A 39 -0.61 -8.92 -4.32
N PHE A 40 -0.25 -8.75 -5.59
CA PHE A 40 0.08 -7.46 -6.19
C PHE A 40 -1.12 -6.51 -6.22
N PHE A 41 -2.28 -6.97 -6.69
CA PHE A 41 -3.49 -6.13 -6.73
C PHE A 41 -3.99 -5.79 -5.33
N THR A 42 -3.96 -6.74 -4.38
CA THR A 42 -4.35 -6.47 -2.99
C THR A 42 -3.42 -5.44 -2.35
N THR A 43 -2.11 -5.60 -2.53
CA THR A 43 -1.10 -4.65 -2.07
C THR A 43 -1.33 -3.26 -2.66
N LEU A 44 -1.59 -3.17 -3.97
CA LEU A 44 -1.87 -1.90 -4.65
C LEU A 44 -3.15 -1.24 -4.14
N CYS A 45 -4.24 -1.99 -3.96
CA CYS A 45 -5.48 -1.45 -3.41
C CYS A 45 -5.26 -0.85 -2.02
N LEU A 46 -4.55 -1.56 -1.14
CA LEU A 46 -4.21 -1.07 0.20
C LEU A 46 -3.27 0.14 0.15
N ALA A 47 -2.26 0.11 -0.72
CA ALA A 47 -1.33 1.21 -0.91
C ALA A 47 -2.02 2.48 -1.42
N ILE A 48 -2.96 2.36 -2.36
CA ILE A 48 -3.72 3.51 -2.87
C ILE A 48 -4.59 4.09 -1.75
N ALA A 49 -5.33 3.24 -1.02
CA ALA A 49 -6.17 3.68 0.09
C ALA A 49 -5.35 4.40 1.18
N LEU A 50 -4.21 3.82 1.57
CA LEU A 50 -3.31 4.42 2.56
C LEU A 50 -2.65 5.69 2.05
N GLY A 51 -2.26 5.74 0.77
CA GLY A 51 -1.66 6.92 0.14
C GLY A 51 -2.62 8.11 0.11
N ILE A 52 -3.89 7.87 -0.23
CA ILE A 52 -4.94 8.90 -0.17
C ILE A 52 -5.14 9.41 1.26
N TRP A 53 -5.11 8.51 2.24
CA TRP A 53 -5.24 8.90 3.64
C TRP A 53 -4.02 9.68 4.14
N LEU A 54 -2.79 9.23 3.83
CA LEU A 54 -1.54 9.88 4.21
C LEU A 54 -1.34 11.25 3.53
N ASP A 55 -1.89 11.45 2.33
CA ASP A 55 -1.79 12.74 1.63
C ASP A 55 -2.34 13.89 2.47
N LYS A 56 -3.42 13.63 3.23
CA LYS A 56 -4.05 14.59 4.15
C LYS A 56 -3.09 15.06 5.25
N PHE A 57 -2.19 14.19 5.71
CA PHE A 57 -1.25 14.51 6.81
C PHE A 57 0.09 15.02 6.31
N MET A 58 0.56 14.50 5.18
CA MET A 58 1.86 14.86 4.61
C MET A 58 1.81 16.12 3.73
N ASN A 59 0.61 16.62 3.45
CA ASN A 59 0.33 17.79 2.62
C ASN A 59 1.10 17.71 1.29
N THR A 60 0.89 16.60 0.56
CA THR A 60 1.60 16.35 -0.69
C THR A 60 0.84 16.87 -1.92
N GLU A 61 -0.39 17.33 -1.70
CA GLU A 61 -1.31 17.85 -2.73
C GLU A 61 -1.43 16.85 -3.89
N LEU A 62 -1.56 15.57 -3.55
CA LEU A 62 -1.64 14.49 -4.52
C LEU A 62 -3.03 14.47 -5.17
N LEU A 63 -4.06 14.73 -4.37
CA LEU A 63 -5.42 14.92 -4.83
C LEU A 63 -5.75 16.42 -4.96
N PRO A 64 -6.57 16.80 -5.96
CA PRO A 64 -7.15 18.13 -6.02
C PRO A 64 -8.04 18.40 -4.79
N LYS A 65 -8.16 19.68 -4.43
CA LYS A 65 -8.97 20.15 -3.30
C LYS A 65 -10.46 20.00 -3.55
#